data_AF-A0A517N026-F1
#
_entry.id   AF-A0A517N026-F1
#
_cell.length_a   1.000
_cell.length_b   1.000
_cell.length_c   1.000
_cell.angle_alpha   90.00
_cell.angle_beta   90.00
_cell.angle_gamma   90.00
#
_symmetry.space_group_name_H-M   'P 1'
#
loop_
_entity.id
_entity.type
_entity.pdbx_description
1 polymer ?
#
loop_
_entity_poly.entity_id
_entity_poly.type
_entity_poly.pdbx_seq_one_letter_code
_entity_poly.pdbx_strand_id
1 'polypeptide(L)'
;MLSQSQRHWIDLRTHDARFLLWTAASILGLGILVSFAVSGIDPVNNFVAESLEPDLSQPDAPDPETPSPGDPIPEGPSPWEEIEGQARQGEWLDVFLAIPKAMVEGWRSRASIGLAFLVCGCWLAFSLQAIQTPNLHSLRSWACFVGIPLGVLSIWGTLFLLVWQEQFWGLTESEELVPGLRFFILGVGFREEFSKFVCFLPLLPFVLFSRDELAAFITAGCVGLGFALEENIGYFTREWATSTLGRMMTAAPLHMSLTALVGLAAYRACRWPKQWGAHFFGVLGAAILAHGLYDAFIVLPDLVEYNILASIIFILIVWQFFRELKELRKMRRESFSLSANFVICTSTVVAATLVVLSSWLGIHLAAKVLIPSLISQALMAYLFLREMPESLVTV
;
A
#
# COMPACT_ATOMS: atom_id res chain seq x y z
N MET A 1 19.80 28.90 1.33
CA MET A 1 20.18 28.56 -0.06
C MET A 1 21.52 27.85 -0.05
N LEU A 2 21.67 26.72 -0.74
CA LEU A 2 22.95 26.01 -0.85
C LEU A 2 23.90 26.74 -1.81
N SER A 3 25.20 26.77 -1.46
CA SER A 3 26.27 27.28 -2.32
C SER A 3 26.46 26.43 -3.58
N GLN A 4 27.10 26.97 -4.62
CA GLN A 4 27.39 26.22 -5.84
C GLN A 4 28.28 25.00 -5.58
N SER A 5 29.26 25.13 -4.67
CA SER A 5 30.11 24.00 -4.25
C SER A 5 29.34 22.92 -3.52
N GLN A 6 28.39 23.29 -2.65
CA GLN A 6 27.51 22.34 -1.96
C GLN A 6 26.60 21.61 -2.96
N ARG A 7 25.99 22.32 -3.92
CA ARG A 7 25.14 21.70 -4.94
C ARG A 7 25.93 20.72 -5.81
N HIS A 8 27.14 21.10 -6.23
CA HIS A 8 28.00 20.23 -7.02
C HIS A 8 28.46 18.99 -6.22
N TRP A 9 28.76 19.15 -4.93
CA TRP A 9 29.10 18.03 -4.07
C TRP A 9 27.92 17.06 -3.88
N ILE A 10 26.70 17.56 -3.65
CA ILE A 10 25.49 16.73 -3.53
C ILE A 10 25.23 15.98 -4.84
N ASP A 11 25.33 16.67 -5.97
CA ASP A 11 25.18 16.08 -7.30
C ASP A 11 26.16 14.91 -7.49
N LEU A 12 27.46 15.14 -7.26
CA LEU A 12 28.48 14.09 -7.38
C LEU A 12 28.25 12.89 -6.44
N ARG A 13 27.84 13.14 -5.19
CA ARG A 13 27.66 12.07 -4.20
C ARG A 13 26.41 11.25 -4.45
N THR A 14 25.30 11.90 -4.77
CA THR A 14 24.01 11.21 -4.93
C THR A 14 23.96 10.32 -6.17
N HIS A 15 24.86 10.53 -7.13
CA HIS A 15 25.05 9.67 -8.30
C HIS A 15 26.16 8.61 -8.13
N ASP A 16 26.84 8.54 -6.97
CA ASP A 16 27.87 7.55 -6.70
C ASP A 16 27.28 6.28 -6.08
N ALA A 17 27.52 5.13 -6.71
CA ALA A 17 26.95 3.85 -6.27
C ALA A 17 27.38 3.46 -4.86
N ARG A 18 28.64 3.72 -4.53
CA ARG A 18 29.20 3.41 -3.21
C ARG A 18 28.53 4.27 -2.16
N PHE A 19 28.36 5.56 -2.41
CA PHE A 19 27.63 6.46 -1.52
C PHE A 19 26.20 6.00 -1.25
N LEU A 20 25.46 5.57 -2.27
CA LEU A 20 24.10 5.05 -2.08
C LEU A 20 24.06 3.78 -1.24
N LEU A 21 24.96 2.83 -1.51
CA LEU A 21 25.06 1.60 -0.74
C LEU A 21 25.41 1.88 0.74
N TRP A 22 26.36 2.77 0.99
CA TRP A 22 26.73 3.18 2.34
C TRP A 22 25.58 3.88 3.06
N THR A 23 24.81 4.70 2.35
CA THR A 23 23.66 5.41 2.91
C THR A 23 22.57 4.42 3.31
N ALA A 24 22.21 3.47 2.43
CA ALA A 24 21.27 2.39 2.75
C ALA A 24 21.75 1.56 3.95
N ALA A 25 22.99 1.09 3.91
CA ALA A 25 23.58 0.32 5.00
C ALA A 25 23.57 1.08 6.34
N SER A 26 23.81 2.38 6.31
CA SER A 26 23.80 3.23 7.51
C SER A 26 22.39 3.39 8.09
N ILE A 27 21.38 3.64 7.24
CA ILE A 27 19.97 3.75 7.66
C ILE A 27 19.48 2.43 8.24
N LEU A 28 19.74 1.31 7.55
CA LEU A 28 19.35 -0.02 8.00
C LEU A 28 20.08 -0.43 9.28
N GLY A 29 21.40 -0.17 9.37
CA GLY A 29 22.20 -0.42 10.55
C GLY A 29 21.69 0.35 11.77
N LEU A 30 21.35 1.63 11.60
CA LEU A 30 20.71 2.42 12.66
C LEU A 30 19.35 1.84 13.05
N GLY A 31 18.52 1.43 12.08
CA GLY A 31 17.25 0.77 12.34
C GLY A 31 17.40 -0.49 13.17
N ILE A 32 18.39 -1.35 12.85
CA ILE A 32 18.71 -2.57 13.62
C ILE A 32 19.13 -2.21 15.05
N LEU A 33 20.04 -1.25 15.23
CA LEU A 33 20.50 -0.83 16.57
C LEU A 33 19.34 -0.31 17.43
N VAL A 34 18.47 0.53 16.87
CA VAL A 34 17.27 1.03 17.56
C VAL A 34 16.31 -0.11 17.86
N SER A 35 16.16 -1.07 16.94
CA SER A 35 15.31 -2.25 17.12
C SER A 35 15.76 -3.10 18.32
N PHE A 36 17.07 -3.34 18.48
CA PHE A 36 17.60 -4.00 19.67
C PHE A 36 17.31 -3.21 20.95
N ALA A 37 17.46 -1.88 20.90
CA ALA A 37 17.21 -1.03 22.06
C ALA A 37 15.74 -1.04 22.50
N VAL A 38 14.79 -1.02 21.55
CA VAL A 38 13.35 -1.06 21.87
C VAL A 38 12.85 -2.46 22.20
N SER A 39 13.47 -3.52 21.69
CA SER A 39 13.13 -4.90 22.05
C SER A 39 13.57 -5.30 23.46
N GLY A 40 14.55 -4.60 24.05
CA GLY A 40 14.98 -4.81 25.44
C GLY A 40 14.09 -4.11 26.47
N ILE A 41 13.13 -3.30 26.02
CA ILE A 41 12.08 -2.74 26.86
C ILE A 41 11.01 -3.84 26.90
N ASP A 42 10.82 -4.47 28.06
CA ASP A 42 9.84 -5.54 28.29
C ASP A 42 8.48 -4.94 28.70
N PRO A 43 7.50 -4.78 27.79
CA PRO A 43 6.11 -4.65 28.23
C PRO A 43 5.17 -5.78 27.78
N VAL A 44 5.60 -6.71 26.91
CA VAL A 44 4.66 -7.60 26.19
C VAL A 44 5.00 -9.11 26.24
N ASN A 45 6.02 -9.55 26.99
CA ASN A 45 6.28 -10.98 27.17
C ASN A 45 5.15 -11.74 27.92
N ASN A 46 4.18 -11.05 28.53
CA ASN A 46 3.05 -11.69 29.21
C ASN A 46 1.73 -11.74 28.40
N PHE A 47 1.59 -11.05 27.26
CA PHE A 47 0.29 -10.97 26.56
C PHE A 47 0.27 -11.66 25.18
N VAL A 48 1.41 -11.70 24.49
CA VAL A 48 1.51 -12.31 23.14
C VAL A 48 1.81 -13.82 23.21
N ALA A 49 2.45 -14.29 24.30
CA ALA A 49 2.66 -15.73 24.50
C ALA A 49 1.35 -16.50 24.72
N GLU A 50 0.34 -15.84 25.30
CA GLU A 50 -0.96 -16.47 25.64
C GLU A 50 -1.96 -16.50 24.46
N SER A 51 -1.73 -15.68 23.42
CA SER A 51 -2.63 -15.56 22.25
C SER A 51 -2.11 -16.23 20.97
N LEU A 52 -0.89 -16.79 20.99
CA LEU A 52 -0.29 -17.53 19.87
C LEU A 52 -0.22 -19.04 20.11
N GLU A 53 -0.57 -19.53 21.29
CA GLU A 53 -0.88 -20.96 21.46
C GLU A 53 -2.36 -21.19 21.10
N PRO A 54 -2.67 -21.95 20.04
CA PRO A 54 -4.03 -22.39 19.82
C PRO A 54 -4.42 -23.29 21.00
N ASP A 55 -5.34 -22.82 21.83
CA ASP A 55 -5.98 -23.64 22.87
C ASP A 55 -6.75 -24.78 22.19
N LEU A 56 -6.05 -25.90 21.95
CA LEU A 56 -6.61 -27.16 21.46
C LEU A 56 -7.38 -27.91 22.55
N SER A 57 -7.76 -27.23 23.64
CA SER A 57 -8.45 -27.81 24.79
C SER A 57 -9.54 -26.89 25.34
N GLN A 58 -10.52 -26.48 24.52
CA GLN A 58 -11.78 -26.01 25.09
C GLN A 58 -12.57 -27.19 25.69
N PRO A 59 -12.84 -27.20 27.01
CA PRO A 59 -13.84 -28.08 27.59
C PRO A 59 -15.24 -27.51 27.33
N ASP A 60 -16.25 -28.39 27.42
CA ASP A 60 -17.66 -28.16 27.12
C ASP A 60 -18.22 -26.81 27.62
N ALA A 61 -19.06 -26.19 26.77
CA ALA A 61 -19.68 -24.89 27.00
C ALA A 61 -20.45 -24.84 28.34
N PRO A 62 -20.24 -23.80 29.18
CA PRO A 62 -21.00 -23.63 30.42
C PRO A 62 -22.44 -23.17 30.15
N ASP A 63 -23.36 -23.64 31.00
CA ASP A 63 -24.78 -23.27 31.04
C ASP A 63 -24.98 -21.74 31.16
N PRO A 64 -26.11 -21.18 30.68
CA PRO A 64 -26.38 -19.75 30.68
C PRO A 64 -26.66 -19.24 32.11
N GLU A 65 -25.61 -18.79 32.80
CA GLU A 65 -25.73 -18.10 34.08
C GLU A 65 -26.21 -16.64 33.91
N THR A 66 -27.06 -16.22 34.84
CA THR A 66 -27.55 -14.85 34.99
C THR A 66 -26.40 -13.86 35.25
N PRO A 67 -26.36 -12.69 34.57
CA PRO A 67 -25.26 -11.75 34.68
C PRO A 67 -25.10 -11.20 36.11
N SER A 68 -23.84 -11.15 36.57
CA SER A 68 -23.44 -10.74 37.91
C SER A 68 -23.34 -9.21 38.01
N PRO A 69 -23.64 -8.58 39.17
CA PRO A 69 -23.46 -7.15 39.35
C PRO A 69 -21.97 -6.79 39.33
N GLY A 70 -21.47 -6.39 38.17
CA GLY A 70 -20.05 -6.19 37.89
C GLY A 70 -19.65 -6.60 36.48
N ASP A 71 -20.54 -7.27 35.74
CA ASP A 71 -20.31 -7.58 34.35
C ASP A 71 -20.13 -6.29 33.54
N PRO A 72 -19.11 -6.23 32.66
CA PRO A 72 -18.88 -5.06 31.82
C PRO A 72 -20.17 -4.73 31.07
N ILE A 73 -20.53 -3.44 31.06
CA ILE A 73 -21.67 -2.93 30.30
C ILE A 73 -21.56 -3.53 28.90
N PRO A 74 -22.61 -4.17 28.36
CA PRO A 74 -22.57 -4.76 27.04
C PRO A 74 -22.04 -3.69 26.08
N GLU A 75 -20.88 -3.95 25.47
CA GLU A 75 -20.39 -3.06 24.44
C GLU A 75 -21.48 -3.00 23.37
N GLY A 76 -21.91 -1.78 23.02
CA GLY A 76 -22.91 -1.60 21.98
C GLY A 76 -22.47 -2.29 20.69
N PRO A 77 -23.41 -2.57 19.77
CA PRO A 77 -23.08 -3.22 18.51
C PRO A 77 -21.95 -2.47 17.81
N SER A 78 -21.04 -3.22 17.21
CA SER A 78 -19.92 -2.59 16.50
C SER A 78 -20.47 -1.73 15.35
N PRO A 79 -19.77 -0.66 14.93
CA PRO A 79 -20.21 0.14 13.78
C PRO A 79 -20.47 -0.68 12.51
N TRP A 80 -19.75 -1.80 12.35
CA TRP A 80 -19.93 -2.72 11.24
C TRP A 80 -21.21 -3.54 11.34
N GLU A 81 -21.63 -3.95 12.54
CA GLU A 81 -22.91 -4.64 12.75
C GLU A 81 -24.10 -3.73 12.42
N GLU A 82 -23.99 -2.43 12.75
CA GLU A 82 -24.99 -1.43 12.37
C GLU A 82 -25.06 -1.28 10.83
N ILE A 83 -23.90 -1.15 10.16
CA ILE A 83 -23.79 -1.07 8.71
C ILE A 83 -24.40 -2.31 8.02
N GLU A 84 -24.07 -3.51 8.49
CA GLU A 84 -24.65 -4.76 7.97
C GLU A 84 -26.16 -4.83 8.22
N GLY A 85 -26.62 -4.36 9.39
CA GLY A 85 -28.02 -4.24 9.74
C GLY A 85 -28.80 -3.34 8.77
N GLN A 86 -28.25 -2.17 8.44
CA GLN A 86 -28.81 -1.24 7.46
C GLN A 86 -28.79 -1.81 6.04
N ALA A 87 -27.70 -2.49 5.66
CA ALA A 87 -27.59 -3.15 4.36
C ALA A 87 -28.65 -4.23 4.15
N ARG A 88 -28.92 -5.04 5.18
CA ARG A 88 -30.01 -6.05 5.17
C ARG A 88 -31.39 -5.41 5.01
N GLN A 89 -31.57 -4.18 5.50
CA GLN A 89 -32.82 -3.41 5.36
C GLN A 89 -32.91 -2.64 4.03
N GLY A 90 -31.85 -2.62 3.23
CA GLY A 90 -31.80 -1.90 1.96
C GLY A 90 -31.55 -0.38 2.12
N GLU A 91 -31.08 0.05 3.28
CA GLU A 91 -30.82 1.46 3.63
C GLU A 91 -29.43 1.92 3.11
N TRP A 92 -29.24 1.85 1.79
CA TRP A 92 -27.91 2.01 1.15
C TRP A 92 -27.27 3.39 1.35
N LEU A 93 -28.06 4.45 1.52
CA LEU A 93 -27.52 5.76 1.80
C LEU A 93 -26.95 5.83 3.21
N ASP A 94 -27.62 5.21 4.18
CA ASP A 94 -27.16 5.16 5.58
C ASP A 94 -25.91 4.29 5.70
N VAL A 95 -25.89 3.13 5.01
CA VAL A 95 -24.67 2.31 4.84
C VAL A 95 -23.52 3.15 4.31
N PHE A 96 -23.75 3.90 3.23
CA PHE A 96 -22.71 4.74 2.65
C PHE A 96 -22.24 5.82 3.65
N LEU A 97 -23.15 6.52 4.33
CA LEU A 97 -22.80 7.60 5.26
C LEU A 97 -22.17 7.11 6.57
N ALA A 98 -22.40 5.86 6.98
CA ALA A 98 -21.85 5.28 8.20
C ALA A 98 -20.39 4.82 8.06
N ILE A 99 -19.96 4.41 6.86
CA ILE A 99 -18.61 3.87 6.60
C ILE A 99 -17.48 4.80 7.08
N PRO A 100 -17.45 6.13 6.79
CA PRO A 100 -16.36 7.00 7.21
C PRO A 100 -16.17 7.03 8.72
N LYS A 101 -17.28 6.97 9.48
CA LYS A 101 -17.23 6.92 10.95
C LYS A 101 -16.59 5.61 11.41
N ALA A 102 -17.03 4.47 10.86
CA ALA A 102 -16.45 3.16 11.16
C ALA A 102 -14.96 3.07 10.82
N MET A 103 -14.51 3.69 9.73
CA MET A 103 -13.09 3.77 9.36
C MET A 103 -12.28 4.51 10.42
N VAL A 104 -12.70 5.72 10.81
CA VAL A 104 -11.99 6.55 11.80
C VAL A 104 -11.95 5.88 13.18
N GLU A 105 -13.02 5.21 13.59
CA GLU A 105 -13.05 4.44 14.85
C GLU A 105 -12.10 3.23 14.84
N GLY A 106 -11.76 2.73 13.64
CA GLY A 106 -10.74 1.71 13.45
C GLY A 106 -9.31 2.20 13.73
N TRP A 107 -9.04 3.52 13.69
CA TRP A 107 -7.69 4.09 13.83
C TRP A 107 -7.19 4.09 15.28
N ARG A 108 -6.89 2.90 15.82
CA ARG A 108 -6.52 2.72 17.25
C ARG A 108 -5.03 2.91 17.54
N SER A 109 -4.14 2.60 16.60
CA SER A 109 -2.70 2.53 16.84
C SER A 109 -1.94 3.74 16.27
N ARG A 110 -1.44 4.62 17.16
CA ARG A 110 -0.64 5.80 16.78
C ARG A 110 0.63 5.45 16.01
N ALA A 111 1.29 4.35 16.37
CA ALA A 111 2.51 3.91 15.70
C ALA A 111 2.22 3.44 14.27
N SER A 112 1.11 2.73 14.06
CA SER A 112 0.63 2.30 12.74
C SER A 112 0.31 3.49 11.84
N ILE A 113 -0.43 4.46 12.39
CA ILE A 113 -0.73 5.71 11.69
C ILE A 113 0.57 6.42 11.30
N GLY A 114 1.46 6.65 12.26
CA GLY A 114 2.74 7.31 12.00
C GLY A 114 3.58 6.62 10.93
N LEU A 115 3.60 5.28 10.94
CA LEU A 115 4.34 4.47 9.97
C LEU A 115 3.70 4.49 8.58
N ALA A 116 2.37 4.42 8.49
CA ALA A 116 1.64 4.55 7.23
C ALA A 116 1.86 5.93 6.59
N PHE A 117 1.82 7.01 7.39
CA PHE A 117 2.15 8.36 6.93
C PHE A 117 3.62 8.50 6.49
N LEU A 118 4.56 7.85 7.17
CA LEU A 118 5.96 7.81 6.75
C LEU A 118 6.11 7.13 5.38
N VAL A 119 5.49 5.96 5.19
CA VAL A 119 5.50 5.24 3.92
C VAL A 119 4.92 6.11 2.80
N CYS A 120 3.76 6.72 3.04
CA CYS A 120 3.13 7.65 2.09
C CYS A 120 4.03 8.85 1.78
N GLY A 121 4.64 9.47 2.80
CA GLY A 121 5.55 10.60 2.63
C GLY A 121 6.78 10.27 1.80
N CYS A 122 7.40 9.11 2.02
CA CYS A 122 8.53 8.60 1.25
C CYS A 122 8.18 8.41 -0.24
N TRP A 123 7.06 7.75 -0.53
CA TRP A 123 6.62 7.53 -1.92
C TRP A 123 6.10 8.80 -2.60
N LEU A 124 5.53 9.74 -1.85
CA LEU A 124 5.18 11.06 -2.36
C LEU A 124 6.44 11.87 -2.71
N ALA A 125 7.47 11.84 -1.87
CA ALA A 125 8.75 12.48 -2.16
C ALA A 125 9.38 11.92 -3.45
N PHE A 126 9.34 10.59 -3.62
CA PHE A 126 9.73 9.94 -4.88
C PHE A 126 8.88 10.44 -6.06
N SER A 127 7.55 10.45 -5.92
CA SER A 127 6.61 10.85 -6.98
C SER A 127 6.78 12.29 -7.43
N LEU A 128 6.97 13.23 -6.48
CA LEU A 128 7.18 14.65 -6.76
C LEU A 128 8.50 14.92 -7.51
N GLN A 129 9.53 14.10 -7.27
CA GLN A 129 10.76 14.15 -8.05
C GLN A 129 10.57 13.48 -9.41
N ALA A 130 9.93 12.30 -9.45
CA ALA A 130 9.71 11.51 -10.65
C ALA A 130 8.91 12.28 -11.72
N ILE A 131 7.87 13.01 -11.32
CA ILE A 131 7.04 13.87 -12.20
C ILE A 131 7.75 15.17 -12.62
N GLN A 132 8.98 15.42 -12.15
CA GLN A 132 9.83 16.56 -12.53
C GLN A 132 9.16 17.93 -12.28
N THR A 133 8.67 18.13 -11.06
CA THR A 133 7.99 19.39 -10.69
C THR A 133 8.97 20.58 -10.73
N PRO A 134 8.61 21.72 -11.36
CA PRO A 134 9.47 22.90 -11.34
C PRO A 134 9.46 23.62 -9.98
N ASN A 135 8.34 23.52 -9.26
CA ASN A 135 8.15 24.03 -7.90
C ASN A 135 6.90 23.37 -7.29
N LEU A 136 6.73 23.48 -5.96
CA LEU A 136 5.62 22.90 -5.20
C LEU A 136 4.24 23.50 -5.52
N HIS A 137 4.19 24.67 -6.17
CA HIS A 137 2.95 25.33 -6.57
C HIS A 137 2.53 24.98 -8.01
N SER A 138 3.28 24.11 -8.68
CA SER A 138 2.94 23.68 -10.03
C SER A 138 1.66 22.82 -10.02
N LEU A 139 0.91 22.86 -11.13
CA LEU A 139 -0.28 22.01 -11.31
C LEU A 139 0.06 20.52 -11.11
N ARG A 140 1.26 20.10 -11.51
CA ARG A 140 1.78 18.73 -11.30
C ARG A 140 1.86 18.39 -9.81
N SER A 141 2.49 19.24 -9.01
CA SER A 141 2.60 19.04 -7.56
C SER A 141 1.23 19.03 -6.91
N TRP A 142 0.38 20.01 -7.24
CA TRP A 142 -0.98 20.10 -6.72
C TRP A 142 -1.78 18.82 -7.02
N ALA A 143 -1.70 18.31 -8.25
CA ALA A 143 -2.40 17.09 -8.64
C ALA A 143 -1.94 15.87 -7.83
N CYS A 144 -0.63 15.71 -7.57
CA CYS A 144 -0.11 14.67 -6.66
C CYS A 144 -0.69 14.81 -5.24
N PHE A 145 -0.70 16.02 -4.69
CA PHE A 145 -1.21 16.27 -3.34
C PHE A 145 -2.72 16.06 -3.22
N VAL A 146 -3.50 16.35 -4.28
CA VAL A 146 -4.94 16.06 -4.32
C VAL A 146 -5.23 14.58 -4.61
N GLY A 147 -4.33 13.90 -5.33
CA GLY A 147 -4.43 12.46 -5.60
C GLY A 147 -4.49 11.64 -4.30
N ILE A 148 -3.66 11.97 -3.31
CA ILE A 148 -3.62 11.24 -2.02
C ILE A 148 -4.98 11.23 -1.29
N PRO A 149 -5.62 12.37 -0.97
CA PRO A 149 -6.92 12.35 -0.30
C PRO A 149 -8.02 11.71 -1.16
N LEU A 150 -7.94 11.78 -2.50
CA LEU A 150 -8.84 11.03 -3.38
C LEU A 150 -8.60 9.51 -3.28
N GLY A 151 -7.36 9.09 -3.08
CA GLY A 151 -6.99 7.71 -2.77
C GLY A 151 -7.58 7.23 -1.45
N VAL A 152 -7.45 8.01 -0.38
CA VAL A 152 -8.09 7.70 0.91
C VAL A 152 -9.61 7.62 0.74
N LEU A 153 -10.21 8.58 0.02
CA LEU A 153 -11.63 8.57 -0.30
C LEU A 153 -12.06 7.32 -1.09
N SER A 154 -11.18 6.75 -1.92
CA SER A 154 -11.53 5.54 -2.68
C SER A 154 -11.75 4.31 -1.80
N ILE A 155 -11.22 4.27 -0.57
CA ILE A 155 -11.50 3.20 0.41
C ILE A 155 -12.97 3.24 0.85
N TRP A 156 -13.55 4.43 0.97
CA TRP A 156 -14.97 4.58 1.27
C TRP A 156 -15.82 3.90 0.18
N GLY A 157 -15.50 4.14 -1.09
CA GLY A 157 -16.14 3.46 -2.22
C GLY A 157 -15.92 1.94 -2.19
N THR A 158 -14.70 1.49 -1.89
CA THR A 158 -14.35 0.07 -1.74
C THR A 158 -15.19 -0.63 -0.66
N LEU A 159 -15.32 -0.03 0.51
CA LEU A 159 -16.06 -0.62 1.64
C LEU A 159 -17.57 -0.62 1.37
N PHE A 160 -18.09 0.39 0.67
CA PHE A 160 -19.48 0.37 0.22
C PHE A 160 -19.71 -0.78 -0.77
N LEU A 161 -18.81 -0.94 -1.75
CA LEU A 161 -18.88 -2.04 -2.71
C LEU A 161 -18.70 -3.40 -2.05
N LEU A 162 -17.91 -3.52 -0.98
CA LEU A 162 -17.79 -4.75 -0.19
C LEU A 162 -19.17 -5.19 0.31
N VAL A 163 -19.84 -4.34 1.08
CA VAL A 163 -21.15 -4.65 1.68
C VAL A 163 -22.19 -4.93 0.59
N TRP A 164 -22.16 -4.15 -0.50
CA TRP A 164 -23.05 -4.35 -1.63
C TRP A 164 -22.80 -5.69 -2.36
N GLN A 165 -21.54 -6.06 -2.59
CA GLN A 165 -21.16 -7.30 -3.27
C GLN A 165 -21.49 -8.54 -2.42
N GLU A 166 -21.31 -8.47 -1.10
CA GLU A 166 -21.70 -9.54 -0.19
C GLU A 166 -23.21 -9.76 -0.24
N GLN A 167 -24.00 -8.68 -0.13
CA GLN A 167 -25.46 -8.75 -0.10
C GLN A 167 -26.06 -9.24 -1.43
N PHE A 168 -25.57 -8.75 -2.58
CA PHE A 168 -26.19 -9.05 -3.88
C PHE A 168 -25.51 -10.16 -4.67
N TRP A 169 -24.20 -10.34 -4.52
CA TRP A 169 -23.43 -11.32 -5.29
C TRP A 169 -23.00 -12.54 -4.46
N GLY A 170 -23.20 -12.49 -3.14
CA GLY A 170 -22.75 -13.53 -2.22
C GLY A 170 -21.23 -13.70 -2.25
N LEU A 171 -20.49 -12.61 -2.51
CA LEU A 171 -19.03 -12.64 -2.50
C LEU A 171 -18.50 -12.52 -1.07
N THR A 172 -18.60 -13.61 -0.32
CA THR A 172 -18.01 -13.72 1.03
C THR A 172 -16.63 -14.37 0.95
N GLU A 173 -15.81 -14.12 1.96
CA GLU A 173 -14.52 -14.81 2.11
C GLU A 173 -14.74 -16.33 2.20
N SER A 174 -13.82 -17.10 1.62
CA SER A 174 -13.88 -18.56 1.58
C SER A 174 -12.48 -19.13 1.48
N GLU A 175 -12.24 -20.20 2.24
CA GLU A 175 -11.00 -20.98 2.21
C GLU A 175 -10.92 -21.91 0.98
N GLU A 176 -12.06 -22.23 0.35
CA GLU A 176 -12.11 -23.08 -0.84
C GLU A 176 -11.51 -22.36 -2.06
N LEU A 177 -10.74 -23.08 -2.88
CA LEU A 177 -10.02 -22.51 -4.02
C LEU A 177 -10.90 -21.66 -4.95
N VAL A 178 -12.02 -22.21 -5.45
CA VAL A 178 -12.83 -21.55 -6.48
C VAL A 178 -13.63 -20.36 -5.92
N PRO A 179 -14.39 -20.51 -4.81
CA PRO A 179 -15.05 -19.38 -4.17
C PRO A 179 -14.06 -18.32 -3.68
N GLY A 180 -12.91 -18.73 -3.12
CA GLY A 180 -11.85 -17.82 -2.67
C GLY A 180 -11.25 -17.01 -3.82
N LEU A 181 -10.89 -17.65 -4.94
CA LEU A 181 -10.43 -16.93 -6.14
C LEU A 181 -11.48 -15.95 -6.68
N ARG A 182 -12.76 -16.34 -6.67
CA ARG A 182 -13.86 -15.47 -7.07
C ARG A 182 -13.95 -14.25 -6.13
N PHE A 183 -13.83 -14.46 -4.83
CA PHE A 183 -13.82 -13.39 -3.82
C PHE A 183 -12.63 -12.44 -4.02
N PHE A 184 -11.41 -12.95 -4.16
CA PHE A 184 -10.24 -12.07 -4.32
C PHE A 184 -10.22 -11.33 -5.65
N ILE A 185 -10.62 -11.94 -6.77
CA ILE A 185 -10.57 -11.28 -8.08
C ILE A 185 -11.77 -10.36 -8.30
N LEU A 186 -13.00 -10.89 -8.15
CA LEU A 186 -14.24 -10.13 -8.44
C LEU A 186 -14.74 -9.30 -7.25
N GLY A 187 -14.32 -9.66 -6.04
CA GLY A 187 -14.55 -8.85 -4.84
C GLY A 187 -13.43 -7.85 -4.69
N VAL A 188 -12.32 -8.25 -4.06
CA VAL A 188 -11.19 -7.40 -3.66
C VAL A 188 -10.58 -6.64 -4.84
N GLY A 189 -10.00 -7.34 -5.82
CA GLY A 189 -9.31 -6.72 -6.95
C GLY A 189 -10.21 -5.79 -7.77
N PHE A 190 -11.44 -6.22 -8.05
CA PHE A 190 -12.40 -5.41 -8.82
C PHE A 190 -12.79 -4.15 -8.06
N ARG A 191 -13.32 -4.28 -6.84
CA ARG A 191 -13.90 -3.13 -6.12
C ARG A 191 -12.84 -2.08 -5.80
N GLU A 192 -11.62 -2.52 -5.52
CA GLU A 192 -10.54 -1.62 -5.15
C GLU A 192 -9.96 -0.87 -6.35
N GLU A 193 -9.59 -1.57 -7.42
CA GLU A 193 -9.04 -0.90 -8.61
C GLU A 193 -10.10 -0.02 -9.30
N PHE A 194 -11.37 -0.45 -9.28
CA PHE A 194 -12.47 0.36 -9.77
C PHE A 194 -12.66 1.64 -8.95
N SER A 195 -12.70 1.55 -7.61
CA SER A 195 -12.89 2.73 -6.75
C SER A 195 -11.74 3.73 -6.89
N LYS A 196 -10.49 3.26 -6.95
CA LYS A 196 -9.31 4.10 -7.21
C LYS A 196 -9.44 4.82 -8.56
N PHE A 197 -9.84 4.10 -9.61
CA PHE A 197 -10.03 4.69 -10.93
C PHE A 197 -11.14 5.76 -10.92
N VAL A 198 -12.28 5.49 -10.29
CA VAL A 198 -13.38 6.47 -10.15
C VAL A 198 -12.89 7.72 -9.43
N CYS A 199 -12.12 7.57 -8.35
CA CYS A 199 -11.53 8.71 -7.63
C CYS A 199 -10.42 9.44 -8.40
N PHE A 200 -9.83 8.83 -9.44
CA PHE A 200 -8.92 9.51 -10.35
C PHE A 200 -9.66 10.35 -11.42
N LEU A 201 -10.91 10.02 -11.79
CA LEU A 201 -11.66 10.72 -12.84
C LEU A 201 -11.74 12.25 -12.65
N PRO A 202 -11.92 12.82 -11.44
CA PRO A 202 -11.91 14.27 -11.25
C PRO A 202 -10.57 14.94 -11.66
N LEU A 203 -9.45 14.22 -11.58
CA LEU A 203 -8.13 14.72 -11.96
C LEU A 203 -7.85 14.59 -13.47
N LEU A 204 -8.55 13.67 -14.13
CA LEU A 204 -8.33 13.33 -15.53
C LEU A 204 -8.48 14.53 -16.50
N PRO A 205 -9.51 15.41 -16.39
CA PRO A 205 -9.60 16.61 -17.23
C PRO A 205 -8.36 17.51 -17.14
N PHE A 206 -7.81 17.71 -15.94
CA PHE A 206 -6.67 18.60 -15.73
C PHE A 206 -5.40 18.09 -16.44
N VAL A 207 -5.13 16.79 -16.34
CA VAL A 207 -3.98 16.17 -17.02
C VAL A 207 -4.20 16.04 -18.53
N LEU A 208 -5.45 15.87 -18.98
CA LEU A 208 -5.82 15.92 -20.41
C LEU A 208 -5.58 17.31 -21.02
N PHE A 209 -5.92 18.38 -20.29
CA PHE A 209 -5.68 19.75 -20.74
C PHE A 209 -4.18 20.08 -20.84
N SER A 210 -3.37 19.60 -19.90
CA SER A 210 -1.91 19.82 -19.93
C SER A 210 -1.18 18.94 -20.95
N ARG A 211 -1.85 17.91 -21.49
CA ARG A 211 -1.32 16.95 -22.46
C ARG A 211 -0.05 16.24 -21.99
N ASP A 212 -0.05 15.83 -20.73
CA ASP A 212 1.13 15.38 -20.03
C ASP A 212 0.95 13.95 -19.51
N GLU A 213 1.45 12.97 -20.26
CA GLU A 213 1.36 11.54 -19.91
C GLU A 213 2.04 11.23 -18.57
N LEU A 214 3.20 11.83 -18.31
CA LEU A 214 3.93 11.66 -17.05
C LEU A 214 3.09 12.19 -15.88
N ALA A 215 2.42 13.34 -16.06
CA ALA A 215 1.55 13.88 -15.04
C ALA A 215 0.33 12.99 -14.80
N ALA A 216 -0.32 12.48 -15.86
CA ALA A 216 -1.44 11.54 -15.71
C ALA A 216 -1.01 10.27 -14.96
N PHE A 217 0.12 9.67 -15.35
CA PHE A 217 0.69 8.47 -14.76
C PHE A 217 1.00 8.63 -13.27
N ILE A 218 1.80 9.63 -12.90
CA ILE A 218 2.20 9.83 -11.50
C ILE A 218 1.01 10.32 -10.63
N THR A 219 0.14 11.18 -11.17
CA THR A 219 -1.04 11.65 -10.42
C THR A 219 -1.98 10.49 -10.09
N ALA A 220 -2.25 9.59 -11.04
CA ALA A 220 -3.01 8.38 -10.77
C ALA A 220 -2.30 7.47 -9.77
N GLY A 221 -0.97 7.35 -9.87
CA GLY A 221 -0.16 6.67 -8.86
C GLY A 221 -0.34 7.25 -7.45
N CYS A 222 -0.45 8.58 -7.30
CA CYS A 222 -0.73 9.22 -6.01
C CYS A 222 -2.13 8.91 -5.46
N VAL A 223 -3.12 8.61 -6.32
CA VAL A 223 -4.43 8.06 -5.88
C VAL A 223 -4.24 6.66 -5.31
N GLY A 224 -3.49 5.79 -6.01
CA GLY A 224 -3.14 4.47 -5.47
C GLY A 224 -2.35 4.53 -4.16
N LEU A 225 -1.46 5.52 -4.03
CA LEU A 225 -0.69 5.76 -2.80
C LEU A 225 -1.58 6.19 -1.63
N GLY A 226 -2.59 7.03 -1.88
CA GLY A 226 -3.58 7.42 -0.87
C GLY A 226 -4.44 6.25 -0.41
N PHE A 227 -4.81 5.34 -1.30
CA PHE A 227 -5.49 4.10 -0.93
C PHE A 227 -4.61 3.25 -0.01
N ALA A 228 -3.35 3.04 -0.40
CA ALA A 228 -2.40 2.27 0.40
C ALA A 228 -2.08 2.90 1.76
N LEU A 229 -2.18 4.23 1.91
CA LEU A 229 -2.05 4.90 3.21
C LEU A 229 -3.12 4.39 4.18
N GLU A 230 -4.37 4.36 3.76
CA GLU A 230 -5.49 3.90 4.62
C GLU A 230 -5.42 2.40 4.90
N GLU A 231 -5.11 1.61 3.88
CA GLU A 231 -4.96 0.16 4.03
C GLU A 231 -3.83 -0.19 5.02
N ASN A 232 -2.69 0.52 4.93
CA ASN A 232 -1.59 0.37 5.87
C ASN A 232 -1.97 0.77 7.30
N ILE A 233 -2.90 1.71 7.51
CA ILE A 233 -3.44 1.99 8.85
C ILE A 233 -4.26 0.79 9.32
N GLY A 234 -5.09 0.23 8.45
CA GLY A 234 -5.98 -0.91 8.72
C GLY A 234 -5.26 -2.21 9.09
N TYR A 235 -4.07 -2.48 8.52
CA TYR A 235 -3.27 -3.68 8.76
C TYR A 235 -2.92 -3.96 10.22
N PHE A 236 -3.00 -2.96 11.09
CA PHE A 236 -2.68 -3.08 12.51
C PHE A 236 -3.93 -3.11 13.41
N THR A 237 -5.11 -3.05 12.80
CA THR A 237 -6.39 -2.90 13.50
C THR A 237 -7.21 -4.18 13.48
N ARG A 238 -7.01 -5.02 12.45
CA ARG A 238 -7.71 -6.29 12.23
C ARG A 238 -6.75 -7.45 12.45
N GLU A 239 -6.73 -7.93 13.68
CA GLU A 239 -5.97 -9.11 14.15
C GLU A 239 -4.46 -9.06 13.87
N TRP A 240 -3.65 -9.50 14.84
CA TRP A 240 -2.18 -9.48 14.73
C TRP A 240 -1.63 -10.54 13.75
N ALA A 241 -2.36 -10.82 12.67
CA ALA A 241 -1.96 -11.72 11.61
C ALA A 241 -0.62 -11.22 11.04
N THR A 242 0.43 -11.95 11.40
CA THR A 242 1.81 -11.64 11.03
C THR A 242 2.00 -11.49 9.52
N SER A 243 1.18 -12.17 8.71
CA SER A 243 1.14 -12.04 7.25
C SER A 243 0.79 -10.62 6.78
N THR A 244 -0.09 -9.92 7.48
CA THR A 244 -0.58 -8.58 7.13
C THR A 244 0.47 -7.50 7.42
N LEU A 245 1.23 -7.66 8.50
CA LEU A 245 2.26 -6.70 8.92
C LEU A 245 3.42 -6.60 7.92
N GLY A 246 3.80 -7.72 7.29
CA GLY A 246 4.81 -7.74 6.24
C GLY A 246 4.38 -6.97 4.98
N ARG A 247 3.09 -6.96 4.64
CA ARG A 247 2.55 -6.35 3.42
C ARG A 247 2.70 -4.84 3.40
N MET A 248 2.83 -4.19 4.55
CA MET A 248 2.88 -2.73 4.62
C MET A 248 3.99 -2.12 3.75
N MET A 249 5.12 -2.83 3.59
CA MET A 249 6.22 -2.39 2.74
C MET A 249 5.88 -2.48 1.25
N THR A 250 5.13 -3.50 0.82
CA THR A 250 4.86 -3.79 -0.59
C THR A 250 3.53 -3.21 -1.09
N ALA A 251 2.57 -2.96 -0.19
CA ALA A 251 1.25 -2.43 -0.52
C ALA A 251 1.33 -1.07 -1.25
N ALA A 252 2.07 -0.10 -0.68
CA ALA A 252 2.23 1.22 -1.28
C ALA A 252 2.79 1.20 -2.72
N PRO A 253 3.94 0.54 -3.02
CA PRO A 253 4.41 0.45 -4.39
C PRO A 253 3.48 -0.35 -5.31
N LEU A 254 2.80 -1.39 -4.82
CA LEU A 254 1.85 -2.18 -5.62
C LEU A 254 0.66 -1.33 -6.08
N HIS A 255 -0.06 -0.71 -5.14
CA HIS A 255 -1.24 0.11 -5.47
C HIS A 255 -0.89 1.34 -6.28
N MET A 256 0.24 2.00 -5.96
CA MET A 256 0.75 3.11 -6.77
C MET A 256 1.00 2.67 -8.21
N SER A 257 1.61 1.49 -8.41
CA SER A 257 1.93 0.97 -9.74
C SER A 257 0.68 0.59 -10.54
N LEU A 258 -0.24 -0.17 -9.95
CA LEU A 258 -1.49 -0.57 -10.60
C LEU A 258 -2.31 0.65 -11.02
N THR A 259 -2.53 1.59 -10.10
CA THR A 259 -3.34 2.77 -10.36
C THR A 259 -2.68 3.70 -11.38
N ALA A 260 -1.36 3.84 -11.35
CA ALA A 260 -0.63 4.63 -12.35
C ALA A 260 -0.79 4.05 -13.76
N LEU A 261 -0.65 2.73 -13.92
CA LEU A 261 -0.82 2.04 -15.22
C LEU A 261 -2.24 2.20 -15.76
N VAL A 262 -3.26 2.00 -14.91
CA VAL A 262 -4.67 2.23 -15.27
C VAL A 262 -4.90 3.68 -15.65
N GLY A 263 -4.39 4.64 -14.87
CA GLY A 263 -4.55 6.06 -15.13
C GLY A 263 -3.90 6.54 -16.43
N LEU A 264 -2.71 6.03 -16.76
CA LEU A 264 -2.04 6.29 -18.04
C LEU A 264 -2.83 5.69 -19.21
N ALA A 265 -3.32 4.47 -19.07
CA ALA A 265 -4.14 3.83 -20.10
C ALA A 265 -5.46 4.60 -20.32
N ALA A 266 -6.11 5.07 -19.25
CA ALA A 266 -7.30 5.90 -19.31
C ALA A 266 -7.03 7.25 -20.00
N TYR A 267 -5.94 7.92 -19.63
CA TYR A 267 -5.51 9.15 -20.30
C TYR A 267 -5.32 8.95 -21.81
N ARG A 268 -4.60 7.89 -22.22
CA ARG A 268 -4.38 7.56 -23.64
C ARG A 268 -5.69 7.23 -24.34
N ALA A 269 -6.61 6.50 -23.69
CA ALA A 269 -7.94 6.21 -24.22
C ALA A 269 -8.79 7.48 -24.42
N CYS A 270 -8.75 8.44 -23.50
CA CYS A 270 -9.46 9.71 -23.68
C CYS A 270 -8.87 10.57 -24.80
N ARG A 271 -7.55 10.55 -24.98
CA ARG A 271 -6.87 11.31 -26.06
C ARG A 271 -7.06 10.67 -27.43
N TRP A 272 -7.06 9.34 -27.49
CA TRP A 272 -7.02 8.55 -28.72
C TRP A 272 -7.93 7.30 -28.62
N PRO A 273 -9.26 7.49 -28.50
CA PRO A 273 -10.19 6.41 -28.14
C PRO A 273 -10.20 5.23 -29.11
N LYS A 274 -10.02 5.49 -30.41
CA LYS A 274 -10.00 4.43 -31.44
C LYS A 274 -8.80 3.47 -31.29
N GLN A 275 -7.68 3.96 -30.78
CA GLN A 275 -6.43 3.19 -30.66
C GLN A 275 -6.27 2.59 -29.27
N TRP A 276 -6.71 3.31 -28.24
CA TRP A 276 -6.40 2.99 -26.84
C TRP A 276 -7.61 2.59 -26.00
N GLY A 277 -8.84 2.67 -26.53
CA GLY A 277 -10.05 2.29 -25.79
C GLY A 277 -10.02 0.83 -25.30
N ALA A 278 -9.77 -0.11 -26.21
CA ALA A 278 -9.64 -1.53 -25.85
C ALA A 278 -8.43 -1.80 -24.94
N HIS A 279 -7.32 -1.09 -25.17
CA HIS A 279 -6.13 -1.19 -24.33
C HIS A 279 -6.41 -0.76 -22.88
N PHE A 280 -7.20 0.29 -22.66
CA PHE A 280 -7.61 0.72 -21.32
C PHE A 280 -8.36 -0.40 -20.58
N PHE A 281 -9.38 -1.00 -21.19
CA PHE A 281 -10.11 -2.10 -20.56
C PHE A 281 -9.23 -3.33 -20.32
N GLY A 282 -8.28 -3.61 -21.21
CA GLY A 282 -7.27 -4.65 -21.02
C GLY A 282 -6.36 -4.39 -19.80
N VAL A 283 -5.86 -3.17 -19.65
CA VAL A 283 -5.03 -2.77 -18.50
C VAL A 283 -5.82 -2.77 -17.20
N LEU A 284 -7.06 -2.25 -17.20
CA LEU A 284 -7.93 -2.29 -16.02
C LEU A 284 -8.24 -3.73 -15.60
N GLY A 285 -8.63 -4.59 -16.55
CA GLY A 285 -8.87 -6.01 -16.27
C GLY A 285 -7.62 -6.74 -15.76
N ALA A 286 -6.45 -6.45 -16.33
CA ALA A 286 -5.18 -7.00 -15.86
C ALA A 286 -4.82 -6.52 -14.46
N ALA A 287 -5.08 -5.25 -14.13
CA ALA A 287 -4.84 -4.71 -12.79
C ALA A 287 -5.74 -5.39 -11.75
N ILE A 288 -7.02 -5.54 -12.05
CA ILE A 288 -8.00 -6.26 -11.20
C ILE A 288 -7.55 -7.70 -10.96
N LEU A 289 -7.18 -8.41 -12.03
CA LEU A 289 -6.72 -9.80 -11.94
C LEU A 289 -5.42 -9.91 -11.16
N ALA A 290 -4.42 -9.08 -11.46
CA ALA A 290 -3.12 -9.11 -10.80
C ALA A 290 -3.24 -8.82 -9.31
N HIS A 291 -4.07 -7.84 -8.93
CA HIS A 291 -4.33 -7.51 -7.55
C HIS A 291 -5.03 -8.67 -6.82
N GLY A 292 -6.15 -9.17 -7.37
CA GLY A 292 -6.86 -10.29 -6.75
C GLY A 292 -5.99 -11.54 -6.62
N LEU A 293 -5.19 -11.87 -7.64
CA LEU A 293 -4.27 -13.00 -7.56
C LEU A 293 -3.14 -12.77 -6.55
N TYR A 294 -2.61 -11.55 -6.46
CA TYR A 294 -1.59 -11.21 -5.45
C TYR A 294 -2.10 -11.51 -4.04
N ASP A 295 -3.33 -11.10 -3.72
CA ASP A 295 -3.95 -11.37 -2.42
C ASP A 295 -4.28 -12.85 -2.22
N ALA A 296 -4.82 -13.51 -3.26
CA ALA A 296 -5.16 -14.93 -3.19
C ALA A 296 -3.93 -15.81 -2.91
N PHE A 297 -2.78 -15.54 -3.54
CA PHE A 297 -1.53 -16.28 -3.29
C PHE A 297 -0.93 -16.04 -1.90
N ILE A 298 -1.38 -15.00 -1.18
CA ILE A 298 -0.94 -14.71 0.18
C ILE A 298 -1.88 -15.35 1.20
N VAL A 299 -3.19 -15.33 0.96
CA VAL A 299 -4.20 -15.65 1.98
C VAL A 299 -4.82 -17.03 1.80
N LEU A 300 -5.07 -17.48 0.56
CA LEU A 300 -5.85 -18.69 0.32
C LEU A 300 -5.05 -19.95 0.68
N PRO A 301 -5.56 -20.86 1.54
CA PRO A 301 -4.81 -22.02 2.02
C PRO A 301 -4.23 -22.89 0.90
N ASP A 302 -5.01 -23.17 -0.14
CA ASP A 302 -4.59 -23.98 -1.30
C ASP A 302 -3.47 -23.34 -2.13
N LEU A 303 -3.25 -22.02 -1.98
CA LEU A 303 -2.27 -21.25 -2.76
C LEU A 303 -1.09 -20.74 -1.94
N VAL A 304 -1.13 -20.82 -0.61
CA VAL A 304 -0.11 -20.23 0.28
C VAL A 304 1.28 -20.85 0.08
N GLU A 305 1.35 -22.14 -0.28
CA GLU A 305 2.61 -22.81 -0.64
C GLU A 305 3.26 -22.22 -1.90
N TYR A 306 2.48 -21.51 -2.72
CA TYR A 306 2.91 -20.84 -3.94
C TYR A 306 3.04 -19.32 -3.78
N ASN A 307 3.20 -18.79 -2.55
CA ASN A 307 3.33 -17.36 -2.27
C ASN A 307 4.43 -16.63 -3.07
N ILE A 308 5.42 -17.37 -3.60
CA ILE A 308 6.42 -16.85 -4.53
C ILE A 308 5.78 -16.23 -5.79
N LEU A 309 4.61 -16.73 -6.21
CA LEU A 309 3.83 -16.18 -7.32
C LEU A 309 3.28 -14.79 -6.99
N ALA A 310 2.90 -14.50 -5.74
CA ALA A 310 2.56 -13.14 -5.33
C ALA A 310 3.76 -12.19 -5.49
N SER A 311 4.95 -12.65 -5.10
CA SER A 311 6.18 -11.87 -5.28
C SER A 311 6.49 -11.65 -6.77
N ILE A 312 6.26 -12.65 -7.63
CA ILE A 312 6.42 -12.51 -9.08
C ILE A 312 5.43 -11.49 -9.65
N ILE A 313 4.15 -11.55 -9.26
CA ILE A 313 3.13 -10.57 -9.69
C ILE A 313 3.55 -9.16 -9.28
N PHE A 314 3.91 -8.97 -8.01
CA PHE A 314 4.40 -7.69 -7.48
C PHE A 314 5.56 -7.16 -8.33
N ILE A 315 6.57 -7.99 -8.56
CA ILE A 315 7.76 -7.61 -9.32
C ILE A 315 7.43 -7.25 -10.77
N LEU A 316 6.56 -8.00 -11.45
CA LEU A 316 6.16 -7.71 -12.83
C LEU A 316 5.41 -6.37 -12.93
N ILE A 317 4.51 -6.09 -11.99
CA ILE A 317 3.75 -4.84 -11.95
C ILE A 317 4.68 -3.64 -11.70
N VAL A 318 5.57 -3.74 -10.71
CA VAL A 318 6.50 -2.66 -10.37
C VAL A 318 7.55 -2.46 -11.48
N TRP A 319 8.02 -3.53 -12.11
CA TRP A 319 8.89 -3.43 -13.29
C TRP A 319 8.19 -2.68 -14.44
N GLN A 320 6.94 -3.04 -14.74
CA GLN A 320 6.14 -2.36 -15.76
C GLN A 320 5.94 -0.88 -15.43
N PHE A 321 5.70 -0.54 -14.15
CA PHE A 321 5.64 0.85 -13.69
C PHE A 321 6.96 1.60 -13.94
N PHE A 322 8.11 1.04 -13.56
CA PHE A 322 9.40 1.69 -13.78
C PHE A 322 9.76 1.82 -15.25
N ARG A 323 9.35 0.87 -16.09
CA ARG A 323 9.54 0.96 -17.54
C ARG A 323 8.77 2.13 -18.14
N GLU A 324 7.48 2.28 -17.84
CA GLU A 324 6.70 3.44 -18.30
C GLU A 324 7.25 4.74 -17.71
N LEU A 325 7.67 4.75 -16.44
CA LEU A 325 8.29 5.92 -15.83
C LEU A 325 9.54 6.37 -16.60
N LYS A 326 10.43 5.43 -16.92
CA LYS A 326 11.65 5.68 -17.69
C LYS A 326 11.35 6.25 -19.07
N GLU A 327 10.37 5.68 -19.78
CA GLU A 327 9.97 6.11 -21.12
C GLU A 327 9.35 7.52 -21.12
N LEU A 328 8.54 7.84 -20.11
CA LEU A 328 7.83 9.12 -19.99
C LEU A 328 8.71 10.25 -19.45
N ARG A 329 9.73 9.92 -18.64
CA ARG A 329 10.57 10.90 -17.97
C ARG A 329 11.63 11.47 -18.90
N LYS A 330 11.78 12.79 -18.90
CA LYS A 330 12.81 13.46 -19.71
C LYS A 330 14.16 13.40 -18.99
N MET A 331 15.25 13.18 -19.73
CA MET A 331 16.60 13.32 -19.20
C MET A 331 16.84 14.78 -18.76
N ARG A 332 16.95 15.00 -17.45
CA ARG A 332 17.28 16.29 -16.85
C ARG A 332 18.36 16.06 -15.80
N ARG A 333 19.33 16.97 -15.72
CA ARG A 333 20.26 17.01 -14.59
C ARG A 333 19.50 17.50 -13.37
N GLU A 334 19.30 16.61 -12.42
CA GLU A 334 18.71 16.93 -11.13
C GLU A 334 19.83 17.12 -10.11
N SER A 335 19.71 18.09 -9.21
CA SER A 335 20.73 18.33 -8.18
C SER A 335 20.84 17.21 -7.14
N PHE A 336 19.81 16.37 -7.08
CA PHE A 336 19.70 15.23 -6.21
C PHE A 336 19.23 14.07 -7.07
N SER A 337 19.98 12.97 -7.09
CA SER A 337 19.64 11.78 -7.89
C SER A 337 18.27 11.21 -7.50
N LEU A 338 17.49 10.73 -8.49
CA LEU A 338 16.26 9.99 -8.20
C LEU A 338 16.58 8.66 -7.51
N SER A 339 17.68 8.01 -7.89
CA SER A 339 18.17 6.80 -7.23
C SER A 339 18.51 7.03 -5.77
N ALA A 340 19.13 8.17 -5.44
CA ALA A 340 19.37 8.53 -4.04
C ALA A 340 18.07 8.66 -3.24
N ASN A 341 17.08 9.37 -3.78
CA ASN A 341 15.79 9.53 -3.13
C ASN A 341 15.08 8.20 -2.90
N PHE A 342 15.03 7.37 -3.94
CA PHE A 342 14.44 6.04 -3.88
C PHE A 342 15.11 5.15 -2.81
N VAL A 343 16.45 5.07 -2.82
CA VAL A 343 17.21 4.24 -1.87
C VAL A 343 17.05 4.72 -0.43
N ILE A 344 17.10 6.04 -0.20
CA ILE A 344 16.87 6.62 1.13
C ILE A 344 15.45 6.31 1.60
N CYS A 345 14.44 6.61 0.78
CA CYS A 345 13.04 6.38 1.13
C CYS A 345 12.74 4.92 1.46
N THR A 346 13.14 3.99 0.59
CA THR A 346 12.91 2.55 0.81
C THR A 346 13.67 2.04 2.03
N SER A 347 14.93 2.42 2.23
CA SER A 347 15.70 2.03 3.43
C SER A 347 15.09 2.59 4.71
N THR A 348 14.58 3.82 4.68
CA THR A 348 13.91 4.44 5.83
C THR A 348 12.62 3.72 6.18
N VAL A 349 11.80 3.35 5.18
CA VAL A 349 10.57 2.57 5.40
C VAL A 349 10.91 1.20 6.01
N VAL A 350 11.92 0.51 5.48
CA VAL A 350 12.40 -0.78 6.02
C VAL A 350 12.82 -0.63 7.48
N ALA A 351 13.69 0.33 7.77
CA ALA A 351 14.23 0.56 9.11
C ALA A 351 13.12 0.92 10.11
N ALA A 352 12.21 1.82 9.75
CA ALA A 352 11.10 2.23 10.61
C ALA A 352 10.12 1.09 10.87
N THR A 353 9.82 0.28 9.84
CA THR A 353 8.97 -0.91 9.99
C THR A 353 9.59 -1.91 10.94
N LEU A 354 10.89 -2.19 10.80
CA LEU A 354 11.61 -3.09 11.70
C LEU A 354 11.56 -2.57 13.14
N VAL A 355 11.78 -1.27 13.36
CA VAL A 355 11.75 -0.66 14.71
C VAL A 355 10.36 -0.80 15.34
N VAL A 356 9.30 -0.50 14.59
CA VAL A 356 7.92 -0.60 15.10
C VAL A 356 7.54 -2.05 15.40
N LEU A 357 7.84 -2.99 14.50
CA LEU A 357 7.56 -4.40 14.76
C LEU A 357 8.40 -4.96 15.90
N SER A 358 9.66 -4.54 16.04
CA SER A 358 10.56 -4.99 17.10
C SER A 358 10.13 -4.49 18.48
N SER A 359 9.43 -3.36 18.57
CA SER A 359 8.89 -2.85 19.84
C SER A 359 7.62 -3.58 20.30
N TRP A 360 6.96 -4.31 19.40
CA TRP A 360 5.75 -5.08 19.73
C TRP A 360 6.01 -6.59 19.85
N LEU A 361 6.77 -7.14 18.91
CA LEU A 361 6.97 -8.58 18.74
C LEU A 361 8.34 -9.06 19.20
N GLY A 362 9.25 -8.13 19.51
CA GLY A 362 10.68 -8.42 19.65
C GLY A 362 11.38 -8.59 18.30
N ILE A 363 12.69 -8.32 18.28
CA ILE A 363 13.47 -8.26 17.04
C ILE A 363 13.52 -9.58 16.26
N HIS A 364 13.54 -10.73 16.93
CA HIS A 364 13.61 -12.04 16.26
C HIS A 364 12.34 -12.33 15.46
N LEU A 365 11.17 -12.13 16.06
CA LEU A 365 9.89 -12.36 15.39
C LEU A 365 9.65 -11.28 14.33
N ALA A 366 9.95 -10.01 14.63
CA ALA A 366 9.88 -8.93 13.66
C ALA A 366 10.73 -9.21 12.40
N ALA A 367 11.96 -9.69 12.58
CA ALA A 367 12.81 -10.06 11.46
C ALA A 367 12.20 -11.22 10.65
N LYS A 368 11.69 -12.27 11.30
CA LYS A 368 11.05 -13.41 10.63
C LYS A 368 9.85 -12.97 9.78
N VAL A 369 9.01 -12.09 10.31
CA VAL A 369 7.85 -11.52 9.62
C VAL A 369 8.25 -10.68 8.40
N LEU A 370 9.37 -9.96 8.49
CA LEU A 370 9.80 -9.06 7.42
C LEU A 370 10.60 -9.72 6.29
N ILE A 371 11.17 -10.91 6.48
CA ILE A 371 12.02 -11.57 5.46
C ILE A 371 11.38 -11.61 4.07
N PRO A 372 10.12 -12.08 3.89
CA PRO A 372 9.51 -12.14 2.57
C PRO A 372 9.40 -10.76 1.88
N SER A 373 9.01 -9.75 2.66
CA SER A 373 8.89 -8.37 2.17
C SER A 373 10.24 -7.73 1.89
N LEU A 374 11.27 -8.04 2.68
CA LEU A 374 12.65 -7.61 2.45
C LEU A 374 13.20 -8.15 1.13
N ILE A 375 12.91 -9.40 0.79
CA ILE A 375 13.32 -10.00 -0.50
C ILE A 375 12.63 -9.26 -1.65
N SER A 376 11.30 -9.08 -1.58
CA SER A 376 10.55 -8.34 -2.60
C SER A 376 11.04 -6.90 -2.77
N GLN A 377 11.38 -6.24 -1.67
CA GLN A 377 11.93 -4.88 -1.65
C GLN A 377 13.34 -4.80 -2.22
N ALA A 378 14.21 -5.77 -1.92
CA ALA A 378 15.54 -5.84 -2.50
C ALA A 378 15.48 -6.05 -4.03
N LEU A 379 14.58 -6.92 -4.49
CA LEU A 379 14.35 -7.15 -5.91
C LEU A 379 13.78 -5.90 -6.60
N MET A 380 12.82 -5.21 -5.98
CA MET A 380 12.30 -3.94 -6.47
C MET A 380 13.41 -2.88 -6.58
N ALA A 381 14.25 -2.76 -5.56
CA ALA A 381 15.36 -1.82 -5.56
C ALA A 381 16.39 -2.13 -6.64
N TYR A 382 16.72 -3.41 -6.82
CA TYR A 382 17.57 -3.86 -7.92
C TYR A 382 16.99 -3.49 -9.29
N LEU A 383 15.70 -3.76 -9.53
CA LEU A 383 15.03 -3.44 -10.78
C LEU A 383 14.99 -1.93 -11.05
N PHE A 384 14.68 -1.14 -10.03
CA PHE A 384 14.71 0.31 -10.12
C PHE A 384 16.10 0.81 -10.54
N LEU A 385 17.15 0.38 -9.84
CA LEU A 385 18.52 0.80 -10.10
C LEU A 385 19.05 0.32 -11.46
N ARG A 386 18.49 -0.77 -11.99
CA ARG A 386 18.79 -1.28 -13.34
C ARG A 386 18.07 -0.50 -14.43
N GLU A 387 16.79 -0.17 -14.24
CA GLU A 387 15.98 0.45 -15.28
C GLU A 387 16.20 1.95 -15.41
N MET A 388 16.40 2.66 -14.30
CA MET A 388 16.48 4.11 -14.33
C MET A 388 17.77 4.61 -15.01
N PRO A 389 17.72 5.74 -15.75
CA PRO A 389 18.83 6.21 -16.59
C PRO A 389 20.06 6.69 -15.81
N GLU A 390 19.94 6.84 -14.49
CA GLU A 390 21.07 7.04 -13.56
C GLU A 390 21.70 5.69 -13.15
N SER A 391 21.58 4.65 -14.00
CA SER A 391 21.84 3.27 -13.58
C SER A 391 23.27 3.12 -13.07
N LEU A 392 23.36 2.67 -11.83
CA LEU A 392 24.63 2.34 -11.17
C LEU A 392 25.09 0.93 -11.55
N VAL A 393 24.16 0.14 -12.07
CA VAL A 393 24.40 -1.20 -12.60
C VAL A 393 24.66 -1.04 -14.10
N THR A 394 25.92 -1.24 -14.50
CA THR A 394 26.30 -1.43 -15.90
C THR A 394 26.06 -2.90 -16.24
N VAL A 395 25.34 -3.15 -17.34
CA VAL A 395 25.04 -4.51 -17.83
C VAL A 395 26.01 -4.85 -18.96
#